data_AF-A0A848FZM6-F1
#
_entry.id   AF-A0A848FZM6-F1
#
_cell.length_a   1.000
_cell.length_b   1.000
_cell.length_c   1.000
_cell.angle_alpha   90.00
_cell.angle_beta   90.00
_cell.angle_gamma   90.00
#
_symmetry.space_group_name_H-M   'P 1'
#
loop_
_entity.id
_entity.type
_entity.pdbx_description
1 polymer ?
#
loop_
_entity_poly.entity_id
_entity_poly.type
_entity_poly.pdbx_seq_one_letter_code
_entity_poly.pdbx_strand_id
1 'polypeptide(L)'
;MSPAFKERPIFSAIADASPRKLSTWEWSACDMAMHEMMIAKAAAPLRAMFELLADGEVQTIKGKAVMEMPAGYGTVEYGEWVEIQPALEGWIDCLERIDEKLPNRALKQLSRYLGAGLTLTPELVADARREFDAHLQRMRSMLPSQIKSAATTAQIAWEFEKMERAA
;
A
#
# COMPACT_ATOMS: atom_id res chain seq x y z
N MET A 1 -23.54 5.70 17.10
CA MET A 1 -22.57 6.76 16.75
C MET A 1 -21.25 6.08 16.41
N SER A 2 -21.02 5.80 15.12
CA SER A 2 -19.76 5.22 14.65
C SER A 2 -18.71 6.33 14.51
N PRO A 3 -17.47 6.14 15.01
CA PRO A 3 -16.42 7.11 14.73
C PRO A 3 -15.89 6.88 13.32
N ALA A 4 -15.82 7.98 12.58
CA ALA A 4 -15.38 8.05 11.20
C ALA A 4 -13.92 7.59 11.05
N PHE A 5 -13.72 6.58 10.21
CA PHE A 5 -12.45 6.06 9.73
C PHE A 5 -11.82 7.10 8.79
N LYS A 6 -10.99 8.00 9.32
CA LYS A 6 -10.35 9.10 8.56
C LYS A 6 -8.83 8.91 8.51
N GLU A 7 -8.38 8.80 7.26
CA GLU A 7 -7.06 9.10 6.73
C GLU A 7 -5.93 8.06 6.85
N ARG A 8 -5.03 7.93 5.85
CA ARG A 8 -3.98 6.88 5.82
C ARG A 8 -2.64 7.40 5.29
N PRO A 9 -1.49 7.08 5.94
CA PRO A 9 -0.21 7.78 5.76
C PRO A 9 0.64 7.31 4.58
N ILE A 10 0.30 6.19 3.95
CA ILE A 10 1.24 5.46 3.07
C ILE A 10 1.56 6.25 1.79
N PHE A 11 0.64 7.13 1.36
CA PHE A 11 0.79 7.94 0.15
C PHE A 11 1.71 9.16 0.33
N SER A 12 1.79 9.73 1.54
CA SER A 12 2.59 10.94 1.82
C SER A 12 4.10 10.71 1.65
N ALA A 13 4.60 9.51 1.99
CA ALA A 13 6.02 9.17 1.88
C ALA A 13 6.55 9.16 0.44
N ILE A 14 5.68 8.96 -0.56
CA ILE A 14 6.03 8.94 -1.99
C ILE A 14 5.99 10.37 -2.59
N ALA A 15 5.15 11.25 -2.03
CA ALA A 15 4.88 12.57 -2.59
C ALA A 15 5.98 13.61 -2.32
N ASP A 16 6.74 13.47 -1.22
CA ASP A 16 7.63 14.53 -0.71
C ASP A 16 9.06 14.53 -1.30
N ALA A 17 9.36 13.60 -2.20
CA ALA A 17 10.62 13.63 -2.95
C ALA A 17 10.54 14.67 -4.07
N SER A 18 11.16 15.84 -3.87
CA SER A 18 11.35 16.86 -4.90
C SER A 18 12.37 16.36 -5.94
N PRO A 19 11.99 16.15 -7.22
CA PRO A 19 12.95 15.75 -8.23
C PRO A 19 13.67 17.01 -8.73
N ARG A 20 15.01 17.04 -8.59
CA ARG A 20 15.83 17.93 -9.41
C ARG A 20 15.52 17.62 -10.87
N LYS A 21 15.27 18.66 -11.67
CA LYS A 21 15.07 18.55 -13.11
C LYS A 21 16.31 17.90 -13.74
N LEU A 22 16.25 16.61 -14.03
CA LEU A 22 17.23 15.92 -14.86
C LEU A 22 16.51 15.48 -16.13
N SER A 23 17.13 15.82 -17.26
CA SER A 23 16.68 15.46 -18.60
C SER A 23 16.66 13.94 -18.76
N THR A 24 15.80 13.50 -19.67
CA THR A 24 15.67 12.12 -20.13
C THR A 24 17.03 11.52 -20.48
N TRP A 25 17.12 10.20 -20.32
CA TRP A 25 18.19 9.26 -20.67
C TRP A 25 19.46 9.27 -19.77
N GLU A 26 19.73 8.12 -19.16
CA GLU A 26 20.80 7.78 -18.18
C GLU A 26 20.53 8.17 -16.71
N TRP A 27 19.80 7.28 -16.03
CA TRP A 27 19.77 7.21 -14.58
C TRP A 27 21.15 6.83 -14.08
N SER A 28 21.73 7.61 -13.17
CA SER A 28 22.95 7.18 -12.51
C SER A 28 22.65 5.96 -11.63
N ALA A 29 23.68 5.16 -11.31
CA ALA A 29 23.54 4.07 -10.35
C ALA A 29 23.00 4.57 -8.98
N CYS A 30 23.30 5.82 -8.62
CA CYS A 30 22.79 6.47 -7.41
C CYS A 30 21.28 6.72 -7.49
N ASP A 31 20.78 7.19 -8.64
CA ASP A 31 19.35 7.45 -8.84
C ASP A 31 18.53 6.16 -8.82
N MET A 32 19.05 5.09 -9.43
CA MET A 32 18.42 3.76 -9.37
C MET A 32 18.41 3.19 -7.96
N ALA A 33 19.51 3.35 -7.21
CA ALA A 33 19.59 2.92 -5.81
C ALA A 33 18.62 3.69 -4.91
N MET A 34 18.50 5.01 -5.12
CA MET A 34 17.52 5.83 -4.41
C MET A 34 16.08 5.44 -4.74
N HIS A 35 15.79 5.17 -6.01
CA HIS A 35 14.48 4.70 -6.46
C HIS A 35 14.09 3.36 -5.83
N GLU A 36 15.02 2.40 -5.85
CA GLU A 36 14.84 1.10 -5.19
C GLU A 36 14.59 1.29 -3.69
N MET A 37 15.36 2.15 -3.02
CA MET A 37 15.18 2.44 -1.60
C MET A 37 13.80 3.06 -1.31
N MET A 38 13.32 3.96 -2.17
CA MET A 38 11.99 4.56 -2.02
C MET A 38 10.87 3.52 -2.17
N ILE A 39 10.95 2.65 -3.19
CA ILE A 39 9.97 1.57 -3.39
C ILE A 39 10.00 0.61 -2.20
N ALA A 40 11.19 0.19 -1.75
CA ALA A 40 11.35 -0.70 -0.62
C ALA A 40 10.78 -0.10 0.67
N LYS A 41 11.03 1.20 0.91
CA LYS A 41 10.45 1.93 2.03
C LYS A 41 8.93 2.00 1.90
N ALA A 42 8.37 2.42 0.78
CA ALA A 42 6.91 2.49 0.62
C ALA A 42 6.22 1.13 0.83
N ALA A 43 6.84 0.04 0.37
CA ALA A 43 6.30 -1.31 0.46
C ALA A 43 6.44 -1.97 1.84
N ALA A 44 7.23 -1.41 2.76
CA ALA A 44 7.55 -2.06 4.03
C ALA A 44 6.33 -2.45 4.88
N PRO A 45 5.27 -1.63 5.02
CA PRO A 45 4.08 -2.01 5.77
C PRO A 45 3.35 -3.22 5.17
N LEU A 46 3.25 -3.33 3.84
CA LEU A 46 2.62 -4.49 3.19
C LEU A 46 3.46 -5.74 3.32
N ARG A 47 4.79 -5.63 3.27
CA ARG A 47 5.66 -6.76 3.54
C ARG A 47 5.47 -7.27 4.97
N ALA A 48 5.47 -6.36 5.96
CA ALA A 48 5.20 -6.71 7.35
C ALA A 48 3.82 -7.37 7.53
N MET A 49 2.80 -6.86 6.84
CA MET A 49 1.46 -7.47 6.80
C MET A 49 1.52 -8.91 6.27
N PHE A 50 2.22 -9.18 5.17
CA PHE A 50 2.32 -10.55 4.63
C PHE A 50 3.06 -11.50 5.57
N GLU A 51 4.12 -11.04 6.24
CA GLU A 51 4.81 -11.85 7.25
C GLU A 51 3.88 -12.17 8.43
N LEU A 52 3.14 -11.18 8.95
CA LEU A 52 2.14 -11.36 10.00
C LEU A 52 1.06 -12.38 9.60
N LEU A 53 0.51 -12.26 8.40
CA LEU A 53 -0.52 -13.16 7.89
C LEU A 53 0.02 -14.57 7.65
N ALA A 54 1.30 -14.71 7.29
CA ALA A 54 1.95 -16.00 7.08
C ALA A 54 2.26 -16.73 8.41
N ASP A 55 2.52 -15.99 9.48
CA ASP A 55 2.70 -16.53 10.84
C ASP A 55 1.40 -17.15 11.39
N GLY A 56 0.25 -16.66 10.91
CA GLY A 56 -1.07 -17.22 11.20
C GLY A 56 -1.72 -16.64 12.46
N GLU A 57 -1.00 -15.82 13.24
CA GLU A 57 -1.54 -15.08 14.37
C GLU A 57 -1.79 -13.62 14.00
N VAL A 58 -3.06 -13.21 14.01
CA VAL A 58 -3.46 -11.83 13.71
C VAL A 58 -4.28 -11.28 14.86
N GLN A 59 -3.89 -10.12 15.36
CA GLN A 59 -4.66 -9.44 16.40
C GLN A 59 -5.97 -8.92 15.84
N THR A 60 -7.01 -8.95 16.68
CA THR A 60 -8.31 -8.41 16.29
C THR A 60 -8.79 -7.37 17.28
N ILE A 61 -9.32 -6.27 16.76
CA ILE A 61 -10.01 -5.24 17.56
C ILE A 61 -11.43 -5.16 17.03
N LYS A 62 -12.42 -5.40 17.90
CA LYS A 62 -13.85 -5.44 17.53
C LYS A 62 -14.14 -6.39 16.34
N GLY A 63 -13.45 -7.52 16.29
CA GLY A 63 -13.60 -8.52 15.22
C GLY A 63 -12.98 -8.12 13.88
N LYS A 64 -12.16 -7.06 13.83
CA LYS A 64 -11.41 -6.64 12.65
C LYS A 64 -9.94 -6.95 12.83
N ALA A 65 -9.34 -7.57 11.81
CA ALA A 65 -7.92 -7.86 11.77
C ALA A 65 -7.12 -6.55 11.73
N VAL A 66 -6.19 -6.40 12.67
CA VAL A 66 -5.33 -5.22 12.81
C VAL A 66 -3.85 -5.63 12.80
N MET A 67 -2.99 -4.73 12.35
CA MET A 67 -1.54 -4.86 12.45
C MET A 67 -0.93 -3.63 13.11
N GLU A 68 0.18 -3.83 13.80
CA GLU A 68 1.02 -2.73 14.23
C GLU A 68 1.80 -2.20 13.02
N MET A 69 1.80 -0.88 12.85
CA MET A 69 2.56 -0.21 11.80
C MET A 69 4.06 -0.29 12.13
N PRO A 70 4.92 -0.63 11.17
CA PRO A 70 6.36 -0.59 11.40
C PRO A 70 6.82 0.79 11.87
N ALA A 71 7.91 0.82 12.66
CA ALA A 71 8.48 2.06 13.16
C ALA A 71 8.76 3.07 12.01
N GLY A 72 8.31 4.32 12.20
CA GLY A 72 8.45 5.37 11.18
C GLY A 72 7.31 5.46 10.16
N TYR A 73 6.28 4.60 10.27
CA TYR A 73 5.05 4.67 9.46
C TYR A 73 3.80 5.01 10.27
N GLY A 74 3.83 4.80 11.59
CA GLY A 74 2.82 5.31 12.51
C GLY A 74 2.87 6.84 12.56
N THR A 75 1.70 7.48 12.55
CA THR A 75 1.58 8.93 12.81
C THR A 75 0.77 9.14 14.08
N VAL A 76 0.83 10.36 14.62
CA VAL A 76 0.01 10.79 15.78
C VAL A 76 -1.49 10.57 15.53
N GLU A 77 -1.92 10.57 14.27
CA GLU A 77 -3.32 10.49 13.85
C GLU A 77 -3.82 9.05 13.64
N TYR A 78 -2.94 8.15 13.20
CA TYR A 78 -3.29 6.75 12.89
C TYR A 78 -2.91 5.77 14.01
N GLY A 79 -2.13 6.24 14.98
CA GLY A 79 -1.62 5.42 16.08
C GLY A 79 -0.64 4.34 15.60
N GLU A 80 -0.38 3.38 16.48
CA GLU A 80 0.45 2.22 16.19
C GLU A 80 -0.33 1.13 15.44
N TRP A 81 -1.67 1.16 15.44
CA TRP A 81 -2.52 0.06 14.94
C TRP A 81 -3.37 0.47 13.74
N VAL A 82 -3.36 -0.35 12.68
CA VAL A 82 -4.19 -0.15 11.49
C VAL A 82 -5.02 -1.38 11.17
N GLU A 83 -6.27 -1.17 10.74
CA GLU A 83 -7.11 -2.25 10.18
C GLU A 83 -6.54 -2.73 8.84
N ILE A 84 -6.33 -4.03 8.71
CA ILE A 84 -5.63 -4.63 7.57
C ILE A 84 -6.46 -4.58 6.28
N GLN A 85 -7.72 -5.04 6.32
CA GLN A 85 -8.58 -5.07 5.13
C GLN A 85 -8.70 -3.71 4.44
N PRO A 86 -9.11 -2.65 5.15
CA PRO A 86 -9.32 -1.39 4.48
C PRO A 86 -7.96 -0.89 3.97
N ALA A 87 -6.85 -0.98 4.75
CA ALA A 87 -5.49 -0.63 4.31
C ALA A 87 -5.10 -1.30 2.99
N LEU A 88 -5.35 -2.61 2.88
CA LEU A 88 -5.09 -3.42 1.69
C LEU A 88 -5.90 -2.95 0.47
N GLU A 89 -7.16 -2.55 0.63
CA GLU A 89 -7.97 -2.00 -0.48
C GLU A 89 -7.38 -0.72 -1.07
N GLY A 90 -6.86 0.17 -0.22
CA GLY A 90 -6.22 1.39 -0.70
C GLY A 90 -4.95 1.10 -1.49
N TRP A 91 -4.22 0.05 -1.12
CA TRP A 91 -3.09 -0.42 -1.91
C TRP A 91 -3.51 -1.03 -3.23
N ILE A 92 -4.55 -1.86 -3.25
CA ILE A 92 -5.06 -2.45 -4.50
C ILE A 92 -5.44 -1.34 -5.49
N ASP A 93 -6.17 -0.31 -5.06
CA ASP A 93 -6.52 0.83 -5.91
C ASP A 93 -5.26 1.56 -6.43
N CYS A 94 -4.27 1.80 -5.57
CA CYS A 94 -2.99 2.39 -5.99
C CYS A 94 -2.27 1.55 -7.04
N LEU A 95 -2.18 0.24 -6.82
CA LEU A 95 -1.52 -0.70 -7.74
C LEU A 95 -2.21 -0.76 -9.10
N GLU A 96 -3.54 -0.75 -9.12
CA GLU A 96 -4.34 -0.72 -10.36
C GLU A 96 -4.11 0.56 -11.16
N ARG A 97 -3.88 1.70 -10.49
CA ARG A 97 -3.56 2.97 -11.15
C ARG A 97 -2.12 3.05 -11.66
N ILE A 98 -1.21 2.32 -11.02
CA ILE A 98 0.19 2.24 -11.46
C ILE A 98 0.29 1.38 -12.72
N ASP A 99 -0.33 0.20 -12.73
CA ASP A 99 -0.38 -0.68 -13.89
C ASP A 99 -1.63 -1.57 -13.87
N GLU A 100 -2.65 -1.19 -14.65
CA GLU A 100 -3.94 -1.90 -14.75
C GLU A 100 -3.81 -3.33 -15.34
N LYS A 101 -2.69 -3.64 -15.99
CA LYS A 101 -2.49 -4.94 -16.66
C LYS A 101 -2.01 -6.02 -15.70
N LEU A 102 -1.48 -5.64 -14.54
CA LEU A 102 -1.03 -6.59 -13.54
C LEU A 102 -2.22 -7.11 -12.72
N PRO A 103 -2.29 -8.43 -12.48
CA PRO A 103 -3.38 -9.02 -11.73
C PRO A 103 -3.31 -8.61 -10.25
N ASN A 104 -4.50 -8.37 -9.67
CA ASN A 104 -4.71 -8.19 -8.23
C ASN A 104 -5.73 -9.21 -7.71
N ARG A 105 -5.80 -10.41 -8.30
CA ARG A 105 -6.88 -11.37 -8.01
C ARG A 105 -6.73 -11.91 -6.59
N ALA A 106 -5.54 -12.39 -6.24
CA ALA A 106 -5.25 -12.92 -4.91
C ALA A 106 -5.29 -11.80 -3.86
N LEU A 107 -4.79 -10.60 -4.20
CA LEU A 107 -4.89 -9.42 -3.32
C LEU A 107 -6.36 -9.05 -3.01
N LYS A 108 -7.22 -9.00 -4.04
CA LYS A 108 -8.67 -8.77 -3.86
C LYS A 108 -9.34 -9.89 -3.08
N GLN A 109 -8.97 -11.14 -3.33
CA GLN A 109 -9.51 -12.27 -2.58
C GLN A 109 -9.10 -12.21 -1.10
N LEU A 110 -7.84 -11.91 -0.81
CA LEU A 110 -7.33 -11.71 0.54
C LEU A 110 -8.10 -10.60 1.28
N SER A 111 -8.27 -9.44 0.64
CA SER A 111 -9.07 -8.34 1.20
C SER A 111 -10.50 -8.77 1.54
N ARG A 112 -11.18 -9.47 0.62
CA ARG A 112 -12.54 -9.98 0.86
C ARG A 112 -12.61 -10.93 2.05
N TYR A 113 -11.63 -11.82 2.19
CA TYR A 113 -11.61 -12.79 3.28
C TYR A 113 -11.38 -12.11 4.63
N LEU A 114 -10.45 -11.16 4.68
CA LEU A 114 -10.22 -10.33 5.87
C LEU A 114 -11.46 -9.53 6.26
N GLY A 115 -12.16 -8.93 5.28
CA GLY A 115 -13.37 -8.14 5.53
C GLY A 115 -14.55 -8.97 6.03
N ALA A 116 -14.66 -10.21 5.55
CA ALA A 116 -15.70 -11.16 5.93
C ALA A 116 -15.34 -12.01 7.17
N GLY A 117 -14.14 -11.88 7.73
CA GLY A 117 -13.67 -12.70 8.85
C GLY A 117 -13.51 -14.19 8.49
N LEU A 118 -13.22 -14.48 7.21
CA LEU A 118 -13.01 -15.83 6.73
C LEU A 118 -11.58 -16.30 7.02
N THR A 119 -11.42 -17.61 7.19
CA THR A 119 -10.10 -18.25 7.36
C THR A 119 -9.24 -18.03 6.13
N LEU A 120 -8.02 -17.54 6.36
CA LEU A 120 -6.99 -17.40 5.33
C LEU A 120 -6.19 -18.70 5.21
N THR A 121 -5.85 -19.08 3.99
CA THR A 121 -4.91 -20.19 3.76
C THR A 121 -3.51 -19.65 3.53
N PRO A 122 -2.45 -20.37 3.92
CA PRO A 122 -1.07 -19.98 3.62
C PRO A 122 -0.84 -19.74 2.13
N GLU A 123 -1.48 -20.55 1.26
CA GLU A 123 -1.39 -20.41 -0.19
C GLU A 123 -1.98 -19.08 -0.68
N LEU A 124 -3.13 -18.64 -0.12
CA LEU A 124 -3.72 -17.35 -0.49
C LEU A 124 -2.81 -16.17 -0.11
N VAL A 125 -2.19 -16.24 1.06
CA VAL A 125 -1.21 -15.22 1.52
C VAL A 125 0.01 -15.22 0.60
N ALA A 126 0.53 -16.39 0.24
CA ALA A 126 1.66 -16.51 -0.69
C ALA A 126 1.33 -16.00 -2.10
N ASP A 127 0.14 -16.29 -2.62
CA ASP A 127 -0.34 -15.81 -3.92
C ASP A 127 -0.46 -14.29 -3.94
N ALA A 128 -1.06 -13.71 -2.91
CA ALA A 128 -1.20 -12.27 -2.76
C ALA A 128 0.17 -11.58 -2.65
N ARG A 129 1.12 -12.17 -1.92
CA ARG A 129 2.50 -11.66 -1.83
C ARG A 129 3.20 -11.69 -3.19
N ARG A 130 3.02 -12.76 -3.98
CA ARG A 130 3.59 -12.86 -5.34
C ARG A 130 3.01 -11.82 -6.29
N GLU A 131 1.71 -11.56 -6.25
CA GLU A 131 1.09 -10.48 -7.04
C GLU A 131 1.67 -9.12 -6.63
N PHE A 132 1.80 -8.85 -5.32
CA PHE A 132 2.39 -7.61 -4.84
C PHE A 132 3.86 -7.45 -5.27
N ASP A 133 4.68 -8.50 -5.17
CA ASP A 133 6.07 -8.46 -5.60
C ASP A 133 6.20 -8.21 -7.11
N ALA A 134 5.27 -8.70 -7.94
CA ALA A 134 5.24 -8.41 -9.37
C ALA A 134 4.98 -6.92 -9.64
N HIS A 135 4.10 -6.28 -8.86
CA HIS A 135 3.89 -4.83 -8.91
C HIS A 135 5.15 -4.05 -8.50
N LEU A 136 5.83 -4.46 -7.43
CA LEU A 136 7.09 -3.83 -7.03
C LEU A 136 8.16 -3.97 -8.13
N GLN A 137 8.26 -5.15 -8.73
CA GLN A 137 9.16 -5.40 -9.86
C GLN A 137 8.85 -4.48 -11.05
N ARG A 138 7.55 -4.26 -11.32
CA ARG A 138 7.12 -3.34 -12.37
C ARG A 138 7.50 -1.90 -12.04
N MET A 139 7.25 -1.43 -10.82
CA MET A 139 7.62 -0.09 -10.36
C MET A 139 9.12 0.21 -10.52
N ARG A 140 10.01 -0.77 -10.29
CA ARG A 140 11.46 -0.62 -10.51
C ARG A 140 11.84 -0.28 -11.95
N SER A 141 11.01 -0.68 -12.91
CA SER A 141 11.19 -0.39 -14.33
C SER A 141 10.49 0.89 -14.80
N MET A 142 9.78 1.59 -13.91
CA MET A 142 9.06 2.83 -14.20
C MET A 142 9.87 4.06 -13.80
N LEU A 143 9.64 5.18 -14.49
CA LEU A 143 10.19 6.46 -14.07
C LEU A 143 9.53 6.89 -12.74
N PRO A 144 10.26 7.46 -11.78
CA PRO A 144 9.68 7.92 -10.51
C PRO A 144 8.59 8.97 -10.68
N SER A 145 8.66 9.78 -11.74
CA SER A 145 7.58 10.73 -12.08
C SER A 145 6.27 10.02 -12.42
N GLN A 146 6.31 8.84 -13.03
CA GLN A 146 5.12 8.04 -13.33
C GLN A 146 4.52 7.44 -12.06
N ILE A 147 5.36 6.92 -11.16
CA ILE A 147 4.92 6.41 -9.85
C ILE A 147 4.36 7.53 -8.99
N LYS A 148 5.05 8.68 -8.93
CA LYS A 148 4.61 9.86 -8.18
C LYS A 148 3.27 10.38 -8.71
N SER A 149 3.12 10.48 -10.03
CA SER A 149 1.85 10.89 -10.64
C SER A 149 0.70 9.94 -10.25
N ALA A 150 0.92 8.63 -10.36
CA ALA A 150 -0.10 7.63 -9.99
C ALA A 150 -0.46 7.70 -8.50
N ALA A 151 0.54 7.81 -7.62
CA ALA A 151 0.33 7.94 -6.18
C ALA A 151 -0.40 9.25 -5.81
N THR A 152 -0.07 10.38 -6.45
CA THR A 152 -0.76 11.66 -6.24
C THR A 152 -2.20 11.60 -6.76
N THR A 153 -2.46 10.98 -7.92
CA THR A 153 -3.83 10.77 -8.42
C THR A 153 -4.64 9.87 -7.49
N ALA A 154 -4.04 8.81 -6.94
CA ALA A 154 -4.63 7.97 -5.90
C ALA A 154 -5.02 8.79 -4.67
N GLN A 155 -4.07 9.59 -4.15
CA GLN A 155 -4.30 10.46 -3.01
C GLN A 155 -5.42 11.48 -3.26
N ILE A 156 -5.43 12.16 -4.42
CA ILE A 156 -6.45 13.15 -4.75
C ILE A 156 -7.83 12.52 -4.87
N ALA A 157 -7.98 11.41 -5.60
CA ALA A 157 -9.28 10.75 -5.76
C ALA A 157 -9.87 10.32 -4.40
N TRP A 158 -9.00 9.86 -3.51
CA TRP A 158 -9.40 9.48 -2.17
C TRP A 158 -9.82 10.68 -1.30
N GLU A 159 -9.14 11.83 -1.40
CA GLU A 159 -9.60 13.07 -0.76
C GLU A 159 -11.00 13.47 -1.26
N PHE A 160 -11.29 13.31 -2.55
CA PHE A 160 -12.61 13.56 -3.11
C PHE A 160 -13.67 12.58 -2.59
N GLU A 161 -13.40 11.27 -2.59
CA GLU A 161 -14.32 10.26 -2.02
C GLU A 161 -14.61 10.50 -0.54
N LYS A 162 -13.63 10.98 0.22
CA LYS A 162 -13.79 11.37 1.63
C LYS A 162 -14.73 12.55 1.78
N MET A 163 -14.63 13.57 0.92
CA MET A 163 -15.53 14.72 0.92
C MET A 163 -16.96 14.33 0.56
N GLU A 164 -17.14 13.42 -0.40
CA GLU A 164 -18.46 12.89 -0.78
C GLU A 164 -19.12 12.07 0.34
N ARG A 165 -18.35 11.23 1.06
CA ARG A 165 -18.87 10.44 2.19
C ARG A 165 -19.16 11.28 3.45
N ALA A 166 -18.66 12.51 3.51
CA ALA A 166 -18.86 13.42 4.63
C ALA A 166 -19.98 14.46 4.40
N ALA A 167 -20.54 14.51 3.18
CA ALA A 167 -21.68 15.34 2.80
C ALA A 167 -23.01 14.59 3.00
#